data_AF-A0A4Q5R7L9-F1
#
_entry.id   AF-A0A4Q5R7L9-F1
#
_cell.length_a   1.000
_cell.length_b   1.000
_cell.length_c   1.000
_cell.angle_alpha   90.00
_cell.angle_beta   90.00
_cell.angle_gamma   90.00
#
_symmetry.space_group_name_H-M   'P 1'
#
loop_
_entity.id
_entity.type
_entity.pdbx_description
1 polymer ?
#
loop_
_entity_poly.entity_id
_entity_poly.type
_entity_poly.pdbx_seq_one_letter_code
_entity_poly.pdbx_strand_id
1 'polypeptide(L)' 'MSYVPYYRVSTARQGQSGLGLEAQRAAVAAFVVDSAQLLGEFVEVESGKKNQRPQLLAAIAAA' A
#
# COMPACT_ATOMS: atom_id res chain seq x y z
N MET A 1 6.54 4.41 -17.60
CA MET A 1 5.93 3.30 -16.86
C MET A 1 5.34 3.92 -15.60
N SER A 2 4.11 3.58 -15.23
CA SER A 2 3.46 4.16 -14.04
C SER A 2 3.07 3.03 -13.09
N TYR A 3 3.14 3.28 -11.79
CA TYR A 3 2.95 2.31 -10.73
C TYR A 3 1.96 2.86 -9.71
N VAL A 4 1.13 1.97 -9.17
CA VAL A 4 0.21 2.28 -8.08
C VAL A 4 0.58 1.45 -6.86
N PRO A 5 1.26 2.03 -5.85
CA PRO A 5 1.55 1.33 -4.62
C PRO A 5 0.30 1.03 -3.79
N TYR A 6 0.18 -0.23 -3.38
CA TYR A 6 -0.84 -0.70 -2.46
C TYR A 6 -0.18 -1.39 -1.26
N TYR A 7 -0.47 -0.90 -0.06
CA TYR A 7 0.11 -1.35 1.19
C TYR A 7 -0.97 -1.95 2.10
N ARG A 8 -0.63 -3.00 2.85
CA ARG A 8 -1.58 -3.61 3.79
C ARG A 8 -0.95 -4.04 5.09
N VAL A 9 -1.69 -3.87 6.18
CA VAL A 9 -1.39 -4.47 7.50
C VAL A 9 -2.65 -5.08 8.12
N SER A 10 -2.47 -6.15 8.90
CA SER A 10 -3.59 -6.98 9.39
C SER A 10 -4.30 -6.44 10.63
N THR A 11 -3.71 -5.48 11.34
CA THR A 11 -4.27 -4.94 12.59
C THR A 11 -4.04 -3.44 12.70
N ALA A 12 -4.96 -2.74 13.36
CA ALA A 12 -4.81 -1.32 13.67
C ALA A 12 -3.55 -1.02 14.49
N ARG A 13 -3.17 -1.94 15.40
CA ARG A 13 -1.91 -1.85 16.16
C ARG A 13 -0.68 -1.86 15.24
N GLN A 14 -0.68 -2.67 14.18
CA GLN A 14 0.38 -2.68 13.18
C GLN A 14 0.35 -1.43 12.28
N GLY A 15 -0.84 -0.87 12.03
CA GLY A 15 -0.97 0.45 11.38
C GLY A 15 -0.39 1.57 12.23
N GLN A 16 -0.64 1.55 13.55
CA GLN A 16 -0.15 2.55 14.50
C GLN A 16 1.36 2.44 14.77
N SER A 17 1.94 1.24 14.77
CA SER A 17 3.38 1.10 14.97
C SER A 17 4.20 1.57 13.77
N GLY A 18 3.59 1.71 12.58
CA GLY A 18 4.25 2.14 11.35
C GLY A 18 5.24 1.12 10.76
N LEU A 19 5.85 0.26 11.58
CA LEU A 19 6.93 -0.67 11.19
C LEU A 19 6.58 -1.55 9.98
N GLY A 20 5.33 -1.98 9.86
CA GLY A 20 4.89 -2.80 8.73
C GLY A 20 4.68 -2.01 7.43
N LEU A 21 4.22 -0.76 7.51
CA LEU A 21 3.92 0.08 6.35
C LEU A 21 5.18 0.82 5.86
N GLU A 22 6.02 1.29 6.78
CA GLU A 22 7.29 1.95 6.43
C GLU A 22 8.23 0.99 5.69
N ALA A 23 8.33 -0.27 6.12
CA ALA A 23 9.13 -1.27 5.42
C ALA A 23 8.61 -1.53 3.98
N GLN A 24 7.29 -1.54 3.79
CA GLN A 24 6.69 -1.69 2.46
C GLN A 24 6.91 -0.45 1.59
N ARG A 25 6.78 0.76 2.16
CA ARG A 25 7.09 2.02 1.48
C ARG A 25 8.54 2.07 1.02
N ALA A 26 9.48 1.71 1.91
CA ALA A 26 10.90 1.65 1.58
C ALA A 26 11.19 0.64 0.45
N ALA A 27 10.53 -0.52 0.46
CA ALA A 27 10.67 -1.51 -0.61
C ALA A 27 10.16 -0.98 -1.96
N VAL A 28 9.03 -0.27 -1.98
CA VAL A 28 8.52 0.37 -3.21
C VAL A 28 9.44 1.50 -3.67
N ALA A 29 9.92 2.35 -2.77
CA ALA A 29 10.85 3.43 -3.10
C ALA A 29 12.19 2.91 -3.63
N ALA A 30 12.65 1.73 -3.17
CA ALA A 30 13.82 1.06 -3.72
C ALA A 30 13.58 0.43 -5.10
N PHE A 31 12.35 0.03 -5.38
CA PHE A 31 11.96 -0.56 -6.68
C PHE A 31 11.71 0.51 -7.75
N VAL A 32 11.00 1.57 -7.39
CA VAL A 32 10.65 2.67 -8.29
C VAL A 32 11.69 3.77 -8.15
N VAL A 33 12.64 3.81 -9.10
CA VAL A 33 13.75 4.78 -9.11
C VAL A 33 13.25 6.22 -9.27
N ASP A 34 12.17 6.42 -10.04
CA ASP A 34 11.56 7.73 -10.27
C ASP A 34 10.18 7.82 -9.60
N SER A 35 10.09 8.59 -8.52
CA SER A 35 8.85 8.79 -7.77
C SER A 35 7.74 9.44 -8.58
N ALA A 36 8.05 10.11 -9.71
CA ALA A 36 7.04 10.63 -10.63
C ALA A 36 6.23 9.53 -11.32
N GLN A 37 6.70 8.28 -11.25
CA GLN A 37 5.97 7.13 -11.77
C GLN A 37 4.92 6.60 -10.78
N LEU A 38 4.89 7.07 -9.53
CA LEU A 38 3.89 6.67 -8.53
C LEU A 38 2.62 7.51 -8.68
N LEU A 39 1.51 6.89 -9.11
CA LEU A 39 0.24 7.59 -9.37
C LEU A 39 -0.63 7.84 -8.12
N GLY A 40 -0.29 7.21 -7.00
CA GLY A 40 -1.00 7.38 -5.73
C GLY A 40 -0.76 6.21 -4.78
N GLU A 41 -0.79 6.49 -3.48
CA GLU A 41 -0.57 5.47 -2.43
C GLU A 41 -1.90 5.05 -1.80
N PHE A 42 -2.13 3.74 -1.75
CA PHE A 42 -3.31 3.14 -1.13
C PHE A 42 -2.91 2.31 0.08
N VAL A 43 -3.53 2.55 1.23
CA VAL A 43 -3.19 1.88 2.50
C VAL A 43 -4.42 1.20 3.06
N GLU A 44 -4.32 -0.11 3.29
CA GLU A 44 -5.38 -0.90 3.89
C GLU A 44 -4.98 -1.47 5.26
N VAL A 45 -5.79 -1.16 6.28
CA VAL A 45 -5.61 -1.66 7.64
C VAL A 45 -6.75 -2.63 7.94
N GLU A 46 -6.67 -3.84 7.39
CA GLU A 46 -7.70 -4.85 7.55
C GLU A 46 -7.12 -6.27 7.68
N SER A 47 -7.73 -7.05 8.59
CA SER A 47 -7.40 -8.46 8.77
C SER A 47 -7.57 -9.23 7.47
N GLY A 48 -6.62 -10.10 7.13
CA GLY A 48 -6.72 -10.95 5.93
C GLY A 48 -7.89 -11.93 5.91
N LYS A 49 -8.66 -12.04 7.01
CA LYS A 49 -9.91 -12.79 7.05
C LYS A 49 -11.06 -12.06 6.34
N LYS A 50 -10.98 -10.74 6.17
CA LYS A 50 -11.96 -9.95 5.43
C LYS A 50 -11.44 -9.71 4.00
N ASN A 51 -12.32 -9.95 3.02
CA ASN A 51 -11.99 -9.90 1.60
C ASN A 51 -12.60 -8.69 0.88
N GLN A 52 -13.20 -7.75 1.60
CA GLN A 52 -13.84 -6.59 0.98
C GLN A 52 -12.83 -5.65 0.32
N ARG A 53 -11.60 -5.59 0.85
CA ARG A 53 -10.42 -4.92 0.29
C ARG A 53 -10.69 -3.67 -0.56
N PRO A 54 -11.39 -2.66 -0.03
CA PRO A 54 -11.80 -1.49 -0.80
C PRO A 54 -10.62 -0.68 -1.36
N GLN A 55 -9.48 -0.65 -0.65
CA GLN A 55 -8.31 0.11 -1.09
C GLN A 55 -7.56 -0.60 -2.22
N LEU A 56 -7.61 -1.93 -2.25
CA LEU A 56 -7.09 -2.70 -3.38
C LEU A 56 -7.90 -2.42 -4.65
N LEU A 57 -9.23 -2.39 -4.54
CA LEU A 57 -10.10 -2.05 -5.67
C LEU A 57 -9.87 -0.63 -6.16
N ALA A 58 -9.69 0.32 -5.24
CA ALA A 58 -9.36 1.71 -5.58
C ALA A 58 -7.99 1.81 -6.28
N ALA A 59 -6.99 1.06 -5.81
CA ALA A 59 -5.67 1.01 -6.45
C ALA A 59 -5.74 0.45 -7.87
N ILE A 60 -6.53 -0.61 -8.10
CA ILE A 60 -6.76 -1.18 -9.43
C ILE A 60 -7.46 -0.18 -10.35
N ALA A 61 -8.43 0.59 -9.84
CA ALA A 61 -9.14 1.59 -10.63
C ALA A 61 -8.29 2.83 -10.97
N ALA A 62 -7.23 3.10 -10.19
CA ALA A 62 -6.32 4.23 -10.39
C ALA A 62 -5.09 3.89 -11.26
N ALA A 63 -4.88 2.61 -11.58
CA ALA A 63 -3.77 2.11 -12.39
C ALA A 63 -4.07 2.20 -13.89
#